data_AF-A0A7C4BAV7-F1
#
_entry.id   AF-A0A7C4BAV7-F1
#
_cell.length_a   1.000
_cell.length_b   1.000
_cell.length_c   1.000
_cell.angle_alpha   90.00
_cell.angle_beta   90.00
_cell.angle_gamma   90.00
#
_symmetry.space_group_name_H-M   'P 1'
#
loop_
_entity.id
_entity.type
_entity.pdbx_description
1 polymer ?
#
loop_
_entity_poly.entity_id
_entity_poly.type
_entity_poly.pdbx_seq_one_letter_code
_entity_poly.pdbx_strand_id
1 'polypeptide(L)'
;MKVEKEVMSFPVAYVSEEQASSVVRDGGFKEFVNFNSRLCVDLNRLCFSQTDTCENGRIFVEVIYERMPEMVIDVEEGVLKSDIVIHNPATDQVLYVAKNSRVFLVEASGKGIYPLVTEGESVSSNKKIFYVVTNKFEVRAISAGVSGVVIYVGDVVGGYELANKMLCVIVREENVLKLHRCS
;
A
#
# COMPACT_ATOMS: atom_id res chain seq x y z
N MET A 1 22.02 -18.33 23.91
CA MET A 1 21.36 -17.85 22.68
C MET A 1 20.18 -16.98 23.08
N LYS A 2 20.26 -15.66 22.88
CA LYS A 2 19.10 -14.78 22.96
C LYS A 2 18.32 -14.99 21.66
N VAL A 3 17.08 -15.45 21.77
CA VAL A 3 16.12 -15.40 20.66
C VAL A 3 15.74 -13.93 20.54
N GLU A 4 16.33 -13.23 19.57
CA GLU A 4 15.79 -11.95 19.15
C GLU A 4 14.38 -12.23 18.63
N LYS A 5 13.37 -11.71 19.33
CA LYS A 5 12.03 -11.63 18.79
C LYS A 5 12.14 -10.74 17.56
N GLU A 6 12.07 -11.32 16.36
CA GLU A 6 11.75 -10.56 15.16
C GLU A 6 10.46 -9.80 15.46
N VAL A 7 10.58 -8.49 15.67
CA VAL A 7 9.43 -7.61 15.70
C VAL A 7 8.95 -7.57 14.26
N MET A 8 7.88 -8.32 13.95
CA MET A 8 7.25 -8.26 12.65
C MET A 8 6.83 -6.82 12.41
N SER A 9 7.55 -6.11 11.54
CA SER A 9 7.20 -4.75 11.16
C SER A 9 6.30 -4.81 9.93
N PHE A 10 5.08 -4.33 10.09
CA PHE A 10 4.11 -4.29 8.99
C PHE A 10 4.29 -3.01 8.17
N PRO A 11 3.97 -3.05 6.87
CA PRO A 11 3.89 -1.85 6.05
C PRO A 11 2.94 -0.82 6.67
N VAL A 12 3.31 0.45 6.57
CA VAL A 12 2.50 1.58 7.04
C VAL A 12 2.12 2.42 5.84
N ALA A 13 0.83 2.73 5.71
CA ALA A 13 0.31 3.59 4.66
C ALA A 13 -0.01 4.98 5.20
N TYR A 14 0.32 5.99 4.41
CA TYR A 14 -0.03 7.37 4.68
C TYR A 14 -0.74 7.98 3.47
N VAL A 15 -1.67 8.89 3.73
CA VAL A 15 -2.37 9.67 2.70
C VAL A 15 -2.20 11.15 3.00
N SER A 16 -2.36 12.01 1.99
CA SER A 16 -2.26 13.46 2.20
C SER A 16 -3.22 13.93 3.30
N GLU A 17 -2.76 14.80 4.20
CA GLU A 17 -3.57 15.30 5.32
C GLU A 17 -4.83 16.04 4.84
N GLU A 18 -4.74 16.73 3.69
CA GLU A 18 -5.87 17.38 3.02
C GLU A 18 -6.97 16.36 2.65
N GLN A 19 -6.60 15.27 1.98
CA GLN A 19 -7.55 14.21 1.62
C GLN A 19 -8.10 13.50 2.85
N ALA A 20 -7.24 13.16 3.82
CA ALA A 20 -7.68 12.53 5.06
C ALA A 20 -8.75 13.39 5.75
N SER A 21 -8.53 14.71 5.81
CA SER A 21 -9.46 15.66 6.39
C SER A 21 -10.79 15.74 5.63
N SER A 22 -10.78 15.68 4.29
CA SER A 22 -12.02 15.69 3.50
C SER A 22 -12.83 14.43 3.74
N VAL A 23 -12.18 13.26 3.70
CA VAL A 23 -12.85 11.95 3.90
C VAL A 23 -13.42 11.82 5.32
N VAL A 24 -12.74 12.38 6.32
CA VAL A 24 -13.22 12.41 7.72
C VAL A 24 -14.46 13.30 7.85
N ARG A 25 -14.53 14.44 7.15
CA ARG A 25 -15.70 15.35 7.17
C ARG A 25 -16.93 14.70 6.55
N ASP A 26 -16.73 13.88 5.52
CA ASP A 26 -17.80 13.12 4.86
C ASP A 26 -18.28 11.92 5.70
N GLY A 27 -17.68 11.69 6.87
CA GLY A 27 -18.16 10.76 7.90
C GLY A 27 -17.80 9.28 7.69
N GLY A 28 -17.23 8.91 6.53
CA GLY A 28 -17.05 7.51 6.15
C GLY A 28 -15.85 6.77 6.76
N PHE A 29 -14.76 7.47 7.12
CA PHE A 29 -13.47 6.81 7.43
C PHE A 29 -12.72 7.41 8.63
N LYS A 30 -13.42 8.14 9.53
CA LYS A 30 -12.75 8.82 10.66
C LYS A 30 -11.95 7.89 11.55
N GLU A 31 -12.43 6.66 11.74
CA GLU A 31 -11.77 5.65 12.59
C GLU A 31 -10.52 5.05 11.94
N PHE A 32 -10.29 5.32 10.66
CA PHE A 32 -9.19 4.73 9.89
C PHE A 32 -8.01 5.67 9.70
N VAL A 33 -8.06 6.88 10.28
CA VAL A 33 -7.00 7.90 10.14
C VAL A 33 -6.40 8.21 11.51
N ASN A 34 -5.07 8.16 11.60
CA ASN A 34 -4.32 8.53 12.78
C ASN A 34 -3.55 9.85 12.57
N PHE A 35 -4.19 10.97 12.90
CA PHE A 35 -3.58 12.31 12.79
C PHE A 35 -2.40 12.55 13.75
N ASN A 36 -2.13 11.66 14.70
CA ASN A 36 -0.95 11.75 15.58
C ASN A 36 0.29 11.11 14.94
N SER A 37 0.12 10.36 13.85
CA SER A 37 1.22 9.76 13.10
C SER A 37 1.35 10.49 11.77
N ARG A 38 2.32 11.42 11.73
CA ARG A 38 2.57 12.31 10.59
C ARG A 38 3.90 12.02 9.93
N LEU A 39 3.91 12.16 8.62
CA LEU A 39 5.09 12.06 7.78
C LEU A 39 5.19 13.32 6.92
N CYS A 40 6.27 14.07 7.07
CA CYS A 40 6.62 15.16 6.17
C CYS A 40 7.37 14.59 4.98
N VAL A 41 6.92 14.91 3.76
CA VAL A 41 7.57 14.51 2.51
C VAL A 41 7.97 15.75 1.72
N ASP A 42 9.27 15.87 1.45
CA ASP A 42 9.84 16.88 0.56
C ASP A 42 10.15 16.24 -0.79
N LEU A 43 9.30 16.50 -1.79
CA LEU A 43 9.47 15.94 -3.14
C LEU A 43 10.59 16.61 -3.94
N ASN A 44 11.04 17.81 -3.56
CA ASN A 44 12.18 18.46 -4.21
C ASN A 44 13.49 17.79 -3.77
N ARG A 45 13.57 17.42 -2.49
CA ARG A 45 14.71 16.70 -1.92
C ARG A 45 14.55 15.18 -2.03
N LEU A 46 13.40 14.66 -2.44
CA LEU A 46 13.05 13.23 -2.43
C LEU A 46 13.29 12.57 -1.07
N CYS A 47 12.89 13.25 0.01
CA CYS A 47 13.12 12.78 1.37
C CYS A 47 11.88 12.82 2.26
N PHE A 48 11.94 12.10 3.38
CA PHE A 48 10.89 12.08 4.40
C PHE A 48 11.44 12.26 5.83
N SER A 49 10.60 12.76 6.72
CA SER A 49 10.87 12.81 8.17
C SER A 49 9.58 12.65 8.98
N GLN A 50 9.68 12.04 10.16
CA GLN A 50 8.56 11.97 11.11
C GLN A 50 8.58 13.23 11.98
N THR A 51 7.67 14.16 11.69
CA THR A 51 7.60 15.48 12.33
C THR A 51 6.18 16.02 12.23
N ASP A 52 5.80 16.86 13.20
CA ASP A 52 4.52 17.57 13.21
C ASP A 52 4.47 18.78 12.27
N THR A 53 5.64 19.29 11.86
CA THR A 53 5.76 20.47 10.99
C THR A 53 6.56 20.16 9.74
N CYS A 54 6.17 20.76 8.62
CA CYS A 54 6.77 20.52 7.32
C CYS A 54 6.93 21.85 6.59
N GLU A 55 8.11 22.47 6.68
CA GLU A 55 8.35 23.82 6.12
C GLU A 55 8.36 23.83 4.59
N ASN A 56 8.94 22.81 3.96
CA ASN A 56 9.17 22.74 2.50
C ASN A 56 8.56 21.48 1.85
N GLY A 57 7.59 20.85 2.50
CA GLY A 57 7.01 19.59 2.03
C GLY A 57 5.51 19.50 2.26
N ARG A 58 5.00 18.28 2.13
CA ARG A 58 3.59 17.94 2.36
C ARG A 58 3.48 17.01 3.56
N ILE A 59 2.43 17.22 4.35
CA ILE A 59 2.10 16.35 5.48
C ILE A 59 1.20 15.22 5.00
N PHE A 60 1.60 14.00 5.37
CA PHE A 60 0.83 12.79 5.21
C PHE A 60 0.48 12.24 6.60
N VAL A 61 -0.70 11.66 6.73
CA VAL A 61 -1.19 11.05 7.96
C VAL A 61 -1.40 9.57 7.77
N GLU A 62 -1.09 8.79 8.79
CA GLU A 62 -1.22 7.35 8.76
C GLU A 62 -2.69 6.95 8.61
N VAL A 63 -2.93 5.91 7.81
CA VAL A 63 -4.23 5.25 7.68
C VAL A 63 -4.10 3.77 8.00
N ILE A 64 -5.20 3.14 8.39
CA ILE A 64 -5.23 1.68 8.55
C ILE A 64 -4.86 1.05 7.21
N TYR A 65 -3.77 0.28 7.21
CA TYR A 65 -3.16 -0.27 6.02
C TYR A 65 -4.15 -1.07 5.17
N GLU A 66 -4.94 -1.93 5.80
CA GLU A 66 -5.93 -2.79 5.15
C GLU A 66 -7.08 -2.00 4.52
N ARG A 67 -7.35 -0.77 4.98
CA ARG A 67 -8.43 0.09 4.46
C ARG A 67 -7.94 1.07 3.39
N MET A 68 -6.62 1.20 3.21
CA MET A 68 -6.02 2.13 2.27
C MET A 68 -6.57 1.98 0.84
N PRO A 69 -6.68 0.78 0.25
CA PRO A 69 -7.21 0.62 -1.12
C PRO A 69 -8.58 1.28 -1.32
N GLU A 70 -9.51 1.09 -0.38
CA GLU A 70 -10.86 1.66 -0.46
C GLU A 70 -10.84 3.20 -0.41
N MET A 71 -9.94 3.75 0.40
CA MET A 71 -9.80 5.19 0.57
C MET A 71 -9.16 5.87 -0.64
N VAL A 72 -8.16 5.23 -1.25
CA VAL A 72 -7.27 5.92 -2.20
C VAL A 72 -7.40 5.46 -3.63
N ILE A 73 -8.04 4.33 -3.92
CA ILE A 73 -8.21 3.83 -5.30
C ILE A 73 -9.61 4.19 -5.81
N ASP A 74 -9.65 4.71 -7.03
CA ASP A 74 -10.84 4.72 -7.87
C ASP A 74 -10.80 3.45 -8.73
N VAL A 75 -11.68 2.49 -8.42
CA VAL A 75 -11.71 1.18 -9.09
C VAL A 75 -12.29 1.31 -10.49
N GLU A 76 -13.19 2.25 -10.73
CA GLU A 76 -13.83 2.44 -12.04
C GLU A 76 -12.82 3.03 -13.04
N GLU A 77 -12.07 4.05 -12.62
CA GLU A 77 -11.07 4.70 -13.45
C GLU A 77 -9.70 3.99 -13.42
N GLY A 78 -9.45 3.14 -12.41
CA GLY A 78 -8.19 2.43 -12.23
C GLY A 78 -7.03 3.37 -11.88
N VAL A 79 -7.28 4.39 -11.06
CA VAL A 79 -6.28 5.41 -10.66
C VAL A 79 -6.31 5.69 -9.16
N LEU A 80 -5.26 6.32 -8.64
CA LEU A 80 -5.25 6.87 -7.29
C LEU A 80 -6.04 8.18 -7.19
N LYS A 81 -6.95 8.29 -6.21
CA LYS A 81 -7.72 9.49 -5.85
C LYS A 81 -6.89 10.52 -5.06
N SER A 82 -5.80 10.08 -4.43
CA SER A 82 -4.92 10.89 -3.59
C SER A 82 -3.46 10.46 -3.74
N ASP A 83 -2.56 11.38 -3.42
CA ASP A 83 -1.17 11.07 -3.13
C ASP A 83 -1.12 10.10 -1.93
N ILE A 84 -0.22 9.11 -2.02
CA ILE A 84 0.03 8.14 -0.95
C ILE A 84 1.53 8.01 -0.68
N VAL A 85 1.84 7.60 0.54
CA VAL A 85 3.18 7.18 0.93
C VAL A 85 3.10 5.83 1.60
N ILE A 86 3.94 4.88 1.19
CA ILE A 86 4.02 3.54 1.76
C ILE A 86 5.40 3.36 2.36
N HIS A 87 5.48 3.08 3.65
CA HIS A 87 6.71 2.73 4.34
C HIS A 87 6.71 1.23 4.62
N ASN A 88 7.65 0.50 4.04
CA ASN A 88 7.92 -0.89 4.37
C ASN A 88 9.10 -0.94 5.36
N PRO A 89 8.88 -1.12 6.68
CA PRO A 89 9.96 -1.05 7.64
C PRO A 89 10.87 -2.29 7.60
N ALA A 90 10.43 -3.39 6.99
CA ALA A 90 11.26 -4.59 6.82
C ALA A 90 12.42 -4.34 5.83
N THR A 91 12.22 -3.38 4.91
CA THR A 91 13.23 -3.00 3.90
C THR A 91 13.72 -1.56 4.07
N ASP A 92 13.20 -0.81 5.06
CA ASP A 92 13.36 0.65 5.25
C ASP A 92 13.08 1.45 3.96
N GLN A 93 12.21 0.91 3.09
CA GLN A 93 11.83 1.59 1.85
C GLN A 93 10.61 2.46 2.08
N VAL A 94 10.69 3.72 1.62
CA VAL A 94 9.55 4.63 1.58
C VAL A 94 9.25 4.99 0.14
N LEU A 95 8.01 4.76 -0.27
CA LEU A 95 7.53 4.97 -1.63
C LEU A 95 6.51 6.11 -1.62
N TYR A 96 6.67 7.08 -2.51
CA TYR A 96 5.62 8.06 -2.82
C TYR A 96 5.01 7.75 -4.18
N VAL A 97 3.68 7.82 -4.26
CA VAL A 97 2.93 7.68 -5.50
C VAL A 97 1.92 8.81 -5.59
N ALA A 98 1.96 9.54 -6.70
CA ALA A 98 1.11 10.70 -6.91
C ALA A 98 -0.34 10.31 -7.23
N LYS A 99 -1.29 11.18 -6.88
CA LYS A 99 -2.66 11.14 -7.37
C LYS A 99 -2.72 11.00 -8.90
N ASN A 100 -3.76 10.35 -9.39
CA ASN A 100 -4.01 10.02 -10.80
C ASN A 100 -3.01 9.02 -11.41
N SER A 101 -2.07 8.48 -10.62
CA SER A 101 -1.26 7.36 -11.08
C SER A 101 -2.14 6.16 -11.36
N ARG A 102 -1.94 5.53 -12.53
CA ARG A 102 -2.67 4.33 -12.92
C ARG A 102 -2.26 3.14 -12.07
N VAL A 103 -3.25 2.47 -11.49
CA VAL A 103 -3.06 1.26 -10.69
C VAL A 103 -3.49 0.02 -11.47
N PHE A 104 -2.84 -1.10 -11.19
CA PHE A 104 -3.18 -2.41 -11.73
C PHE A 104 -3.50 -3.34 -10.57
N LEU A 105 -4.76 -3.77 -10.50
CA LEU A 105 -5.27 -4.61 -9.43
C LEU A 105 -5.11 -6.08 -9.83
N VAL A 106 -4.47 -6.85 -8.96
CA VAL A 106 -4.36 -8.31 -9.08
C VAL A 106 -5.06 -8.92 -7.88
N GLU A 107 -6.22 -9.52 -8.13
CA GLU A 107 -7.03 -10.16 -7.10
C GLU A 107 -6.83 -11.68 -7.09
N ALA A 108 -6.80 -12.24 -5.89
CA ALA A 108 -6.77 -13.67 -5.64
C ALA A 108 -7.94 -14.07 -4.75
N SER A 109 -8.58 -15.20 -5.06
CA SER A 109 -9.61 -15.79 -4.21
C SER A 109 -9.44 -17.30 -4.10
N GLY A 110 -9.52 -17.84 -2.88
CA GLY A 110 -9.39 -19.27 -2.64
C GLY A 110 -9.52 -19.68 -1.18
N LYS A 111 -9.27 -20.97 -0.91
CA LYS A 111 -9.26 -21.54 0.45
C LYS A 111 -8.06 -21.06 1.25
N GLY A 112 -6.92 -20.90 0.59
CA GLY A 112 -5.71 -20.31 1.14
C GLY A 112 -5.01 -19.49 0.07
N ILE A 113 -4.51 -18.32 0.44
CA ILE A 113 -3.77 -17.44 -0.46
C ILE A 113 -2.44 -17.12 0.20
N TYR A 114 -1.36 -17.22 -0.56
CA TYR A 114 0.00 -16.95 -0.12
C TYR A 114 0.62 -15.90 -1.04
N PRO A 115 0.88 -14.67 -0.55
CA PRO A 115 1.59 -13.67 -1.33
C PRO A 115 3.04 -14.09 -1.55
N LEU A 116 3.55 -13.82 -2.76
CA LEU A 116 4.93 -14.10 -3.18
C LEU A 116 5.75 -12.83 -3.38
N VAL A 117 5.16 -11.68 -3.09
CA VAL A 117 5.76 -10.35 -3.25
C VAL A 117 5.46 -9.49 -2.03
N THR A 118 6.24 -8.43 -1.84
CA THR A 118 6.05 -7.40 -0.81
C THR A 118 6.04 -6.00 -1.41
N GLU A 119 5.59 -5.02 -0.64
CA GLU A 119 5.59 -3.60 -0.95
C GLU A 119 7.02 -3.11 -1.23
N GLY A 120 7.17 -2.36 -2.33
CA GLY A 120 8.47 -1.88 -2.83
C GLY A 120 9.17 -2.84 -3.78
N GLU A 121 8.66 -4.07 -3.92
CA GLU A 121 9.22 -5.04 -4.86
C GLU A 121 8.88 -4.69 -6.32
N SER A 122 9.90 -4.67 -7.17
CA SER A 122 9.73 -4.59 -8.62
C SER A 122 9.33 -5.96 -9.19
N VAL A 123 8.29 -5.96 -10.01
CA VAL A 123 7.76 -7.14 -10.67
C VAL A 123 7.76 -6.97 -12.18
N SER A 124 8.06 -8.04 -12.91
CA SER A 124 7.88 -8.10 -14.36
C SER A 124 6.51 -8.68 -14.71
N SER A 125 6.01 -8.37 -15.90
CA SER A 125 4.89 -9.10 -16.50
C SER A 125 5.17 -10.60 -16.45
N ASN A 126 4.20 -11.39 -16.00
CA ASN A 126 4.25 -12.84 -15.76
C ASN A 126 5.00 -13.30 -14.50
N LYS A 127 5.54 -12.38 -13.67
CA LYS A 127 6.02 -12.77 -12.34
C LYS A 127 4.85 -13.28 -11.49
N LYS A 128 5.02 -14.41 -10.80
CA LYS A 128 4.01 -14.97 -9.90
C LYS A 128 3.87 -14.06 -8.67
N ILE A 129 2.63 -13.72 -8.33
CA ILE A 129 2.27 -12.80 -7.25
C ILE A 129 1.60 -13.54 -6.11
N PHE A 130 0.76 -14.54 -6.41
CA PHE A 130 0.08 -15.36 -5.41
C PHE A 130 0.18 -16.84 -5.73
N TYR A 131 0.29 -17.66 -4.70
CA TYR A 131 -0.19 -19.04 -4.73
C TYR A 131 -1.57 -19.14 -4.09
N VAL A 132 -2.48 -19.83 -4.78
CA VAL A 132 -3.86 -20.01 -4.36
C VAL A 132 -4.15 -21.50 -4.21
N VAL A 133 -4.51 -21.91 -3.00
CA VAL A 133 -5.06 -23.23 -2.71
C VAL A 133 -6.56 -23.17 -2.96
N THR A 134 -7.04 -23.96 -3.91
CA THR A 134 -8.47 -24.05 -4.24
C THR A 134 -9.23 -24.92 -3.24
N ASN A 135 -10.58 -24.91 -3.31
CA ASN A 135 -11.43 -25.81 -2.52
C ASN A 135 -11.19 -27.30 -2.78
N LYS A 136 -10.60 -27.64 -3.94
CA LYS A 136 -10.23 -29.02 -4.31
C LYS A 136 -8.77 -29.36 -3.97
N PHE A 137 -8.09 -28.52 -3.18
CA PHE A 137 -6.68 -28.67 -2.80
C PHE A 137 -5.68 -28.59 -3.97
N GLU A 138 -6.10 -28.11 -5.15
CA GLU A 138 -5.18 -27.74 -6.23
C GLU A 138 -4.47 -26.43 -5.89
N VAL A 139 -3.19 -26.31 -6.24
CA VAL A 139 -2.42 -25.06 -6.15
C VAL A 139 -2.38 -24.40 -7.52
N ARG A 140 -2.78 -23.13 -7.58
CA ARG A 140 -2.70 -22.28 -8.78
C ARG A 140 -1.80 -21.09 -8.51
N ALA A 141 -1.12 -20.61 -9.55
CA ALA A 141 -0.34 -19.38 -9.48
C ALA A 141 -1.07 -18.26 -10.21
N ILE A 142 -1.17 -17.09 -9.59
CA ILE A 142 -1.63 -15.87 -10.24
C ILE A 142 -0.39 -15.02 -10.51
N SER A 143 -0.28 -14.51 -11.73
CA SER A 143 0.89 -13.75 -12.18
C SER A 143 0.52 -12.30 -12.51
N ALA A 144 1.48 -11.39 -12.40
CA ALA A 144 1.29 -9.99 -12.75
C ALA A 144 1.01 -9.83 -14.25
N GLY A 145 -0.05 -9.10 -14.57
CA GLY A 145 -0.35 -8.72 -15.96
C GLY A 145 0.53 -7.59 -16.50
N VAL A 146 1.27 -6.89 -15.62
CA VAL A 146 2.09 -5.73 -15.94
C VAL A 146 3.42 -5.75 -15.18
N SER A 147 4.43 -5.07 -15.74
CA SER A 147 5.65 -4.74 -15.00
C SER A 147 5.46 -3.45 -14.21
N GLY A 148 6.02 -3.38 -13.01
CA GLY A 148 5.89 -2.22 -12.12
C GLY A 148 6.42 -2.50 -10.71
N VAL A 149 5.99 -1.69 -9.75
CA VAL A 149 6.32 -1.79 -8.33
C VAL A 149 5.04 -2.12 -7.55
N VAL A 150 5.13 -3.08 -6.64
CA VAL A 150 4.04 -3.42 -5.72
C VAL A 150 3.94 -2.33 -4.65
N ILE A 151 2.77 -1.69 -4.53
CA ILE A 151 2.53 -0.64 -3.54
C ILE A 151 1.60 -1.10 -2.41
N TYR A 152 0.92 -2.22 -2.58
CA TYR A 152 0.07 -2.83 -1.57
C TYR A 152 -0.05 -4.34 -1.83
N VAL A 153 0.05 -5.14 -0.76
CA VAL A 153 -0.44 -6.52 -0.74
C VAL A 153 -1.14 -6.79 0.59
N GLY A 154 -2.39 -7.24 0.54
CA GLY A 154 -3.17 -7.45 1.76
C GLY A 154 -4.52 -8.09 1.50
N ASP A 155 -5.21 -8.41 2.59
CA ASP A 155 -6.55 -8.98 2.55
C ASP A 155 -7.58 -7.93 2.12
N VAL A 156 -8.55 -8.35 1.31
CA VAL A 156 -9.71 -7.50 1.00
C VAL A 156 -10.71 -7.59 2.15
N VAL A 157 -10.82 -6.53 2.94
CA VAL A 157 -11.71 -6.48 4.10
C VAL A 157 -13.14 -6.15 3.64
N GLY A 158 -13.96 -7.17 3.40
CA GLY A 158 -15.39 -6.97 3.12
C GLY A 158 -16.14 -8.22 2.67
N GLY A 159 -17.27 -8.52 3.35
CA GLY A 159 -18.25 -9.53 2.95
C GLY A 159 -18.18 -10.84 3.75
N TYR A 160 -19.35 -11.43 4.01
CA TYR A 160 -19.51 -12.80 4.52
C TYR A 160 -19.15 -13.81 3.41
N GLU A 161 -17.90 -13.83 2.98
CA GLU A 161 -17.46 -14.73 1.93
C GLU A 161 -16.83 -15.99 2.51
N LEU A 162 -17.19 -17.14 1.93
CA LEU A 162 -16.67 -18.46 2.30
C LEU A 162 -15.20 -18.66 1.86
N ALA A 163 -14.65 -17.74 1.06
CA ALA A 163 -13.30 -17.81 0.50
C ALA A 163 -12.50 -16.57 0.90
N ASN A 164 -11.23 -16.77 1.21
CA ASN A 164 -10.29 -15.68 1.48
C ASN A 164 -10.05 -14.91 0.17
N LYS A 165 -9.85 -13.59 0.29
CA LYS A 165 -9.51 -12.70 -0.83
C LYS A 165 -8.31 -11.84 -0.48
N MET A 166 -7.36 -11.76 -1.39
CA MET A 166 -6.23 -10.84 -1.30
C MET A 166 -6.16 -9.97 -2.55
N LEU A 167 -5.68 -8.75 -2.35
CA LEU A 167 -5.42 -7.77 -3.39
C LEU A 167 -3.92 -7.44 -3.40
N CYS A 168 -3.35 -7.40 -4.60
CA CYS A 168 -2.05 -6.80 -4.87
C CYS A 168 -2.27 -5.60 -5.80
N VAL A 169 -1.71 -4.45 -5.46
CA VAL A 169 -1.77 -3.23 -6.26
C VAL A 169 -0.39 -2.94 -6.81
N ILE A 170 -0.31 -2.88 -8.15
CA ILE A 170 0.92 -2.59 -8.88
C ILE A 170 0.79 -1.22 -9.55
N VAL A 171 1.83 -0.41 -9.47
CA VAL A 171 1.96 0.86 -10.19
C VAL A 171 3.19 0.79 -11.07
N ARG A 172 3.17 1.42 -12.26
CA ARG A 172 4.35 1.45 -13.13
C ARG A 172 5.50 2.19 -12.44
N GLU A 173 6.73 1.74 -12.70
CA GLU A 173 7.93 2.22 -11.99
C GLU A 173 8.15 3.73 -12.16
N GLU A 174 7.80 4.31 -13.32
CA GLU A 174 7.90 5.75 -13.59
C GLU A 174 6.99 6.62 -12.70
N ASN A 175 5.98 6.04 -12.05
CA ASN A 175 5.06 6.76 -11.16
C ASN A 175 5.42 6.59 -9.67
N VAL A 176 6.53 5.92 -9.37
CA VAL A 176 6.95 5.64 -7.99
C VAL A 176 8.25 6.37 -7.69
N LEU A 177 8.22 7.23 -6.67
CA LEU A 177 9.41 7.90 -6.14
C LEU A 177 9.85 7.18 -4.87
N LYS A 178 11.12 6.76 -4.82
CA LYS A 178 11.73 6.20 -3.60
C LYS A 178 12.31 7.35 -2.77
N LEU A 179 11.84 7.48 -1.54
CA LEU A 179 12.26 8.53 -0.63
C LEU A 179 13.34 8.03 0.33
N HIS A 180 14.28 8.90 0.67
CA HIS A 180 15.27 8.65 1.72
C HIS A 180 14.94 9.47 2.99
N ARG A 181 15.55 9.15 4.13
CA ARG A 181 15.40 9.99 5.33
C ARG A 181 16.04 11.35 5.10
N CYS A 182 15.35 12.43 5.45
CA CYS A 182 15.95 13.76 5.33
C CYS A 182 17.19 13.90 6.23
N SER A 183 18.24 14.48 5.65
CA SER A 183 19.47 14.90 6.34
C SER A 183 19.43 16.33 6.83
#